data_AF-A0A7C5QKT3-F1
#
_entry.id   AF-A0A7C5QKT3-F1
#
_cell.length_a   1.000
_cell.length_b   1.000
_cell.length_c   1.000
_cell.angle_alpha   90.00
_cell.angle_beta   90.00
_cell.angle_gamma   90.00
#
_symmetry.space_group_name_H-M   'P 1'
#
loop_
_entity.id
_entity.type
_entity.pdbx_description
1 polymer ?
#
loop_
_entity_poly.entity_id
_entity_poly.type
_entity_poly.pdbx_seq_one_letter_code
_entity_poly.pdbx_strand_id
1 'polypeptide(L)'
;MAKTYKALSALLTYPTPELQEAAGEIAAVIEAEALLSPAARAALKPLIDEVASWDIYDLQERYVLLFDRSRTLSLNLFEHVHGESRERGPAMVDLLETYRAGGFDLASTELPDHLPI
;
A
#
# COMPACT_ATOMS: atom_id res chain seq x y z
N MET A 1 1.43 12.35 -12.29
CA MET A 1 1.03 10.99 -11.86
C MET A 1 -0.41 11.04 -11.40
N ALA A 2 -1.22 10.02 -11.73
CA ALA A 2 -2.59 9.92 -11.24
C ALA A 2 -2.58 9.80 -9.70
N LYS A 3 -3.37 10.64 -9.02
CA LYS A 3 -3.44 10.65 -7.55
C LYS A 3 -4.10 9.41 -7.00
N THR A 4 -4.91 8.72 -7.81
CA THR A 4 -5.50 7.41 -7.50
C THR A 4 -4.44 6.40 -7.03
N TYR A 5 -3.27 6.33 -7.67
CA TYR A 5 -2.22 5.41 -7.23
C TYR A 5 -1.68 5.74 -5.84
N LYS A 6 -1.49 7.03 -5.54
CA LYS A 6 -1.08 7.48 -4.20
C LYS A 6 -2.16 7.21 -3.15
N ALA A 7 -3.42 7.41 -3.51
CA ALA A 7 -4.56 7.13 -2.65
C ALA A 7 -4.66 5.64 -2.31
N LEU A 8 -4.49 4.76 -3.29
CA LEU A 8 -4.45 3.30 -3.07
C LEU A 8 -3.23 2.89 -2.23
N SER A 9 -2.06 3.50 -2.48
CA SER A 9 -0.86 3.27 -1.67
C SER A 9 -1.11 3.62 -0.20
N ALA A 10 -1.71 4.78 0.08
CA ALA A 10 -2.04 5.21 1.44
C ALA A 10 -3.02 4.25 2.16
N LEU A 11 -3.98 3.66 1.44
CA LEU A 11 -4.89 2.67 2.03
C LEU A 11 -4.21 1.33 2.36
N LEU A 12 -3.00 1.09 1.86
CA LEU A 12 -2.18 -0.09 2.16
C LEU A 12 -1.10 0.18 3.21
N THR A 13 -0.94 1.42 3.69
CA THR A 13 -0.01 1.72 4.79
C THR A 13 -0.65 1.44 6.16
N TYR A 14 0.20 1.28 7.18
CA TYR A 14 -0.24 1.14 8.56
C TYR A 14 -1.22 2.26 8.96
N PRO A 15 -2.39 1.95 9.54
CA PRO A 15 -3.36 2.97 9.91
C PRO A 15 -2.82 3.94 10.96
N THR A 16 -2.90 5.23 10.63
CA THR A 16 -2.59 6.34 11.56
C THR A 16 -3.80 7.28 11.66
N PRO A 17 -3.90 8.09 12.73
CA PRO A 17 -4.95 9.10 12.84
C PRO A 17 -5.00 10.03 11.62
N GLU A 18 -3.84 10.42 11.08
CA GLU A 18 -3.74 11.29 9.89
C GLU A 18 -4.35 10.61 8.65
N LEU A 19 -4.14 9.29 8.50
CA LEU A 19 -4.78 8.53 7.42
C LEU A 19 -6.30 8.47 7.59
N GLN A 20 -6.80 8.31 8.82
CA GLN A 20 -8.24 8.31 9.11
C GLN A 20 -8.86 9.67 8.75
N GLU A 21 -8.21 10.77 9.15
CA GLU A 21 -8.65 12.12 8.80
C GLU A 21 -8.64 12.36 7.28
N ALA A 22 -7.66 11.79 6.58
CA ALA A 22 -7.53 11.90 5.12
C ALA A 22 -8.47 10.96 4.33
N ALA A 23 -9.18 10.03 4.97
CA ALA A 23 -10.00 9.01 4.29
C ALA A 23 -11.07 9.63 3.36
N GLY A 24 -11.68 10.75 3.78
CA GLY A 24 -12.64 11.48 2.96
C GLY A 24 -12.02 12.12 1.71
N GLU A 25 -10.80 12.65 1.82
CA GLU A 25 -10.05 13.19 0.68
C GLU A 25 -9.63 12.07 -0.29
N ILE A 26 -9.19 10.93 0.25
CA ILE A 26 -8.87 9.72 -0.52
C ILE A 26 -10.08 9.27 -1.35
N ALA A 27 -11.26 9.18 -0.75
CA ALA A 27 -12.49 8.84 -1.47
C ALA A 27 -12.78 9.86 -2.59
N ALA A 28 -12.69 11.15 -2.29
CA ALA A 28 -12.96 12.21 -3.27
C ALA A 28 -12.00 12.16 -4.46
N VAL A 29 -10.71 11.88 -4.23
CA VAL A 29 -9.70 11.73 -5.28
C VAL A 29 -10.01 10.54 -6.19
N ILE A 30 -10.33 9.38 -5.62
CA ILE A 30 -10.65 8.16 -6.37
C ILE A 30 -11.90 8.37 -7.23
N GLU A 31 -12.93 9.04 -6.68
CA GLU A 31 -14.14 9.34 -7.43
C GLU A 31 -13.93 10.37 -8.54
N ALA A 32 -13.15 11.42 -8.27
CA ALA A 32 -12.92 12.51 -9.23
C ALA A 32 -12.07 12.06 -10.43
N GLU A 33 -11.04 11.25 -10.21
CA GLU A 33 -10.20 10.76 -11.31
C GLU A 33 -10.86 9.63 -12.11
N ALA A 34 -11.81 8.90 -11.51
CA ALA A 34 -12.60 7.84 -12.14
C ALA A 34 -11.76 6.81 -12.92
N LEU A 35 -10.50 6.60 -12.50
CA LEU A 35 -9.56 5.66 -13.12
C LEU A 35 -10.00 4.20 -12.87
N LEU A 36 -10.67 3.96 -11.75
CA LEU A 36 -11.21 2.66 -11.36
C LEU A 36 -12.60 2.46 -11.95
N SER A 37 -12.92 1.22 -12.32
CA SER A 37 -14.27 0.85 -12.76
C SER A 37 -15.29 1.14 -11.64
N PRO A 38 -16.58 1.38 -11.97
CA PRO A 38 -17.62 1.55 -10.96
C PRO A 38 -17.67 0.39 -9.94
N ALA A 39 -17.44 -0.84 -10.41
CA ALA A 39 -17.39 -2.02 -9.54
C ALA A 39 -16.21 -1.98 -8.55
N ALA A 40 -15.02 -1.58 -9.01
CA ALA A 40 -13.85 -1.46 -8.15
C ALA A 40 -14.02 -0.34 -7.10
N ARG A 41 -14.60 0.80 -7.48
CA ARG A 41 -14.92 1.88 -6.53
C ARG A 41 -15.93 1.43 -5.47
N ALA A 42 -16.98 0.73 -5.89
CA ALA A 42 -17.96 0.16 -4.96
C ALA A 42 -17.34 -0.86 -4.00
N ALA A 43 -16.37 -1.66 -4.46
CA ALA A 43 -15.65 -2.62 -3.63
C ALA A 43 -14.67 -1.96 -2.64
N LEU A 44 -14.09 -0.80 -2.99
CA LEU A 44 -13.20 -0.04 -2.11
C LEU A 44 -13.95 0.76 -1.04
N LYS A 45 -15.18 1.19 -1.34
CA LYS A 45 -15.93 2.07 -0.45
C LYS A 45 -16.04 1.55 1.00
N PRO A 46 -16.34 0.26 1.27
CA PRO A 46 -16.39 -0.26 2.63
C PRO A 46 -15.08 -0.10 3.38
N LEU A 47 -13.93 -0.33 2.72
CA LEU A 47 -12.62 -0.15 3.33
C LEU A 47 -12.38 1.32 3.72
N ILE A 48 -12.72 2.25 2.84
CA ILE A 48 -12.53 3.68 3.12
C ILE A 48 -13.46 4.14 4.25
N ASP A 49 -14.71 3.67 4.27
CA ASP A 49 -15.67 3.94 5.34
C ASP A 49 -15.17 3.38 6.69
N GLU A 50 -14.61 2.17 6.70
CA GLU A 50 -14.00 1.56 7.90
C GLU A 50 -12.83 2.40 8.42
N VAL A 51 -11.88 2.75 7.55
CA VAL A 51 -10.71 3.59 7.92
C VAL A 51 -11.17 4.92 8.50
N ALA A 52 -12.23 5.54 7.95
CA ALA A 52 -12.73 6.84 8.40
C ALA A 52 -13.44 6.80 9.77
N SER A 53 -13.94 5.65 10.23
CA SER A 53 -14.93 5.61 11.32
C SER A 53 -14.62 4.66 12.47
N TRP A 54 -13.76 3.67 12.27
CA TRP A 54 -13.43 2.70 13.32
C TRP A 54 -12.44 3.24 14.33
N ASP A 55 -12.38 2.57 15.49
CA ASP A 55 -11.32 2.82 16.47
C ASP A 55 -9.95 2.54 15.83
N ILE A 56 -8.99 3.43 16.10
CA ILE A 56 -7.66 3.35 15.49
C ILE A 56 -6.92 2.06 15.89
N TYR A 57 -7.08 1.59 17.12
CA TYR A 57 -6.40 0.38 17.58
C TYR A 57 -6.99 -0.87 16.93
N ASP A 58 -8.31 -0.91 16.71
CA ASP A 58 -8.96 -2.00 15.97
C ASP A 58 -8.47 -2.05 14.51
N LEU A 59 -8.34 -0.89 13.86
CA LEU A 59 -7.80 -0.79 12.49
C LEU A 59 -6.34 -1.27 12.43
N GLN A 60 -5.52 -0.83 13.38
CA GLN A 60 -4.12 -1.22 13.49
C GLN A 60 -3.95 -2.72 13.76
N GLU A 61 -4.75 -3.30 14.67
CA GLU A 61 -4.76 -4.73 14.91
C GLU A 61 -5.13 -5.50 13.65
N ARG A 62 -6.20 -5.09 12.95
CA ARG A 62 -6.63 -5.74 11.71
C ARG A 62 -5.56 -5.68 10.63
N TYR A 63 -4.86 -4.55 10.51
CA TYR A 63 -3.76 -4.39 9.57
C TYR A 63 -2.65 -5.41 9.84
N VAL A 64 -2.17 -5.47 11.09
CA VAL A 64 -1.10 -6.39 11.51
C VAL A 64 -1.53 -7.85 11.32
N LEU A 65 -2.78 -8.18 11.68
CA LEU A 65 -3.34 -9.51 11.49
C LEU A 65 -3.37 -9.94 10.01
N LEU A 66 -3.65 -8.98 9.11
CA LEU A 66 -3.79 -9.25 7.69
C LEU A 66 -2.44 -9.34 6.98
N PHE A 67 -1.56 -8.35 7.18
CA PHE A 67 -0.35 -8.18 6.36
C PHE A 67 0.93 -8.70 7.03
N ASP A 68 1.05 -8.60 8.35
CA ASP A 68 2.33 -8.83 9.03
C ASP A 68 2.47 -10.25 9.60
N ARG A 69 1.35 -10.97 9.76
CA ARG A 69 1.34 -12.33 10.33
C ARG A 69 1.49 -13.46 9.32
N SER A 70 1.34 -13.20 8.02
CA SER A 70 1.46 -14.22 6.99
C SER A 70 2.27 -13.74 5.80
N ARG A 71 3.15 -14.62 5.31
CA ARG A 71 3.92 -14.40 4.08
C ARG A 71 3.03 -14.27 2.85
N THR A 72 1.93 -15.03 2.80
CA THR A 72 1.03 -15.07 1.63
C THR A 72 0.21 -13.80 1.44
N LEU A 73 0.21 -12.92 2.44
CA LEU A 73 -0.47 -11.63 2.38
C LEU A 73 0.49 -10.46 2.58
N SER A 74 1.79 -10.71 2.83
CA SER A 74 2.80 -9.68 3.03
C SER A 74 2.77 -8.62 1.92
N LEU A 75 2.99 -7.35 2.27
CA LEU A 75 3.11 -6.27 1.29
C LEU A 75 4.51 -6.19 0.66
N ASN A 76 5.44 -7.04 1.09
CA ASN A 76 6.78 -7.15 0.51
C ASN A 76 6.73 -8.17 -0.63
N LEU A 77 6.84 -7.69 -1.88
CA LEU A 77 6.63 -8.50 -3.08
C LEU A 77 7.55 -9.73 -3.14
N PHE A 78 8.79 -9.63 -2.66
CA PHE A 78 9.73 -10.75 -2.73
C PHE A 78 9.49 -11.84 -1.70
N GLU A 79 8.68 -11.61 -0.66
CA GLU A 79 8.21 -12.70 0.21
C GLU A 79 7.39 -13.73 -0.57
N HIS A 80 6.65 -13.29 -1.60
CA HIS A 80 5.84 -14.17 -2.45
C HIS A 80 6.65 -14.86 -3.55
N VAL A 81 7.66 -14.18 -4.09
CA VAL A 81 8.40 -14.64 -5.27
C VAL A 81 9.63 -15.47 -4.89
N HIS A 82 10.43 -15.00 -3.93
CA HIS A 82 11.72 -15.60 -3.59
C HIS A 82 11.72 -16.29 -2.24
N GLY A 83 10.75 -16.01 -1.37
CA GLY A 83 10.69 -16.62 -0.05
C GLY A 83 11.98 -16.38 0.76
N GLU A 84 12.56 -17.44 1.33
CA GLU A 84 13.87 -17.39 2.03
C GLU A 84 15.07 -17.62 1.09
N SER A 85 14.87 -17.56 -0.23
CA SER A 85 15.93 -17.79 -1.20
C SER A 85 17.03 -16.74 -1.06
N ARG A 86 18.28 -17.19 -1.21
CA ARG A 86 19.46 -16.31 -1.31
C ARG A 86 19.38 -15.35 -2.49
N GLU A 87 18.48 -15.60 -3.44
CA GLU A 87 18.23 -14.75 -4.61
C GLU A 87 17.51 -13.44 -4.26
N ARG A 88 16.94 -13.31 -3.06
CA ARG A 88 16.27 -12.07 -2.63
C ARG A 88 17.20 -10.86 -2.61
N GLY A 89 18.44 -11.03 -2.17
CA GLY A 89 19.42 -9.94 -2.10
C GLY A 89 19.73 -9.32 -3.46
N PRO A 90 20.15 -10.12 -4.45
CA PRO A 90 20.33 -9.65 -5.83
C PRO A 90 19.07 -9.00 -6.43
N ALA A 91 17.90 -9.60 -6.25
CA ALA A 91 16.64 -9.04 -6.77
C ALA A 91 16.33 -7.64 -6.20
N MET A 92 16.69 -7.39 -4.93
CA MET A 92 16.54 -6.08 -4.29
C MET A 92 17.41 -4.99 -4.93
N VAL A 93 18.63 -5.36 -5.31
CA VAL A 93 19.56 -4.45 -6.01
C VAL A 93 19.04 -4.13 -7.40
N ASP A 94 18.60 -5.16 -8.14
CA ASP A 94 18.05 -4.98 -9.48
C ASP A 94 16.80 -4.06 -9.46
N LEU A 95 15.96 -4.19 -8.44
CA LEU A 95 14.78 -3.33 -8.27
C LEU A 95 15.18 -1.87 -7.97
N LEU A 96 16.18 -1.63 -7.11
CA LEU A 96 16.72 -0.28 -6.86
C LEU A 96 17.28 0.36 -8.12
N GLU A 97 18.05 -0.39 -8.91
CA GLU A 97 18.57 0.08 -10.19
C GLU A 97 17.43 0.38 -11.18
N THR A 98 16.36 -0.41 -11.16
CA THR A 98 15.16 -0.15 -11.97
C THR A 98 14.51 1.19 -11.59
N TYR A 99 14.34 1.48 -10.29
CA TYR A 99 13.83 2.78 -9.84
C TYR A 99 14.73 3.94 -10.25
N ARG A 100 16.05 3.81 -10.06
CA ARG A 100 17.05 4.83 -10.43
C ARG A 100 17.06 5.10 -11.93
N ALA A 101 16.97 4.05 -12.74
CA ALA A 101 16.85 4.18 -14.20
C ALA A 101 15.57 4.92 -14.61
N GLY A 102 14.50 4.79 -13.82
CA GLY A 102 13.26 5.57 -13.95
C GLY A 102 13.35 6.99 -13.41
N GLY A 103 14.48 7.42 -12.84
CA GLY A 103 14.67 8.73 -12.22
C GLY A 103 14.11 8.86 -10.81
N PHE A 104 13.80 7.74 -10.15
CA PHE A 104 13.33 7.70 -8.76
C PHE A 104 14.48 7.33 -7.83
N ASP A 105 14.77 8.18 -6.86
CA ASP A 105 15.64 7.84 -5.73
C ASP A 105 14.76 7.54 -4.53
N LEU A 106 14.74 6.27 -4.10
CA LEU A 106 13.92 5.84 -2.98
C LEU A 106 14.53 6.34 -1.67
N ALA A 107 14.00 7.44 -1.16
CA ALA A 107 14.37 8.01 0.14
C ALA A 107 13.61 7.37 1.32
N SER A 108 13.07 6.16 1.14
CA SER A 108 12.31 5.45 2.17
C SER A 108 13.22 4.62 3.07
N THR A 109 12.82 4.46 4.34
CA THR A 109 13.43 3.49 5.27
C THR A 109 12.96 2.06 5.01
N GLU A 110 11.91 1.89 4.20
CA GLU A 110 11.36 0.59 3.82
C GLU A 110 12.17 -0.07 2.71
N LEU A 111 12.04 -1.41 2.61
CA LEU A 111 12.63 -2.15 1.50
C LEU A 111 11.98 -1.73 0.17
N PRO A 112 12.74 -1.71 -0.94
CA PRO A 112 12.24 -1.24 -2.23
C PRO A 112 11.14 -2.16 -2.82
N ASP A 113 10.96 -3.37 -2.28
CA ASP A 113 9.88 -4.29 -2.65
C ASP A 113 8.61 -4.11 -1.81
N HIS A 114 8.58 -3.15 -0.90
CA HIS A 114 7.38 -2.77 -0.15
C HIS A 114 6.39 -2.06 -1.07
N LEU A 115 5.21 -2.66 -1.26
CA LEU A 115 4.22 -2.19 -2.24
C LEU A 115 3.73 -0.74 -2.00
N PRO A 116 3.51 -0.27 -0.75
CA PRO A 116 3.11 1.12 -0.44
C PRO A 116 4.20 2.21 -0.58
N ILE A 117 5.07 2.15 -1.61
CA ILE A 117 6.15 3.12 -1.87
C ILE A 117 5.77 4.21 -2.88
#